data_AF-A0A926WG75-F1
#
_entry.id   AF-A0A926WG75-F1
#
_cell.length_a   1.000
_cell.length_b   1.000
_cell.length_c   1.000
_cell.angle_alpha   90.00
_cell.angle_beta   90.00
_cell.angle_gamma   90.00
#
_symmetry.space_group_name_H-M   'P 1'
#
loop_
_entity.id
_entity.type
_entity.pdbx_description
1 polymer ?
#
loop_
_entity_poly.entity_id
_entity_poly.type
_entity_poly.pdbx_seq_one_letter_code
_entity_poly.pdbx_strand_id
1 'polypeptide(L)' 'MFTQSHTTGKAVKTQIVKIGDSQGVFIPKTLLEQSGTPSELEIEVQGNHFIIRPVKQVRKGWEKAFIEMAENGDDVLL' A
#
# COMPACT_ATOMS: atom_id res chain seq x y z
N MET A 1 -19.53 -7.82 5.89
CA MET A 1 -19.77 -7.70 4.43
C MET A 1 -18.55 -7.01 3.83
N PHE A 2 -17.61 -7.75 3.24
CA PHE A 2 -16.45 -7.17 2.56
C PHE A 2 -16.77 -7.06 1.07
N THR A 3 -17.10 -5.87 0.61
CA THR A 3 -17.25 -5.58 -0.82
C THR A 3 -15.87 -5.55 -1.46
N GLN A 4 -15.46 -6.66 -2.09
CA GLN A 4 -14.32 -6.64 -3.01
C GLN A 4 -14.79 -6.05 -4.34
N SER A 5 -14.65 -4.74 -4.49
CA SER A 5 -14.72 -4.07 -5.78
C SER A 5 -13.64 -4.64 -6.69
N HIS A 6 -14.01 -5.49 -7.65
CA HIS A 6 -13.10 -5.98 -8.68
C HIS A 6 -12.93 -4.89 -9.72
N THR A 7 -11.92 -4.04 -9.55
CA THR A 7 -11.45 -3.18 -10.63
C THR A 7 -10.57 -4.04 -11.54
N THR A 8 -11.08 -4.43 -12.71
CA THR A 8 -10.34 -5.22 -13.70
C THR A 8 -9.13 -4.41 -14.22
N GLY A 9 -7.96 -4.66 -13.65
CA GLY A 9 -6.69 -4.07 -14.09
C GLY A 9 -6.16 -4.74 -15.37
N LYS A 10 -5.52 -3.96 -16.24
CA LYS A 10 -4.84 -4.46 -17.44
C LYS A 10 -3.60 -5.27 -17.04
N ALA A 11 -3.54 -6.55 -17.41
CA ALA A 11 -2.34 -7.37 -17.23
C ALA A 11 -1.25 -6.96 -18.24
N VAL A 12 -0.03 -6.77 -17.77
CA VAL A 12 1.14 -6.43 -18.60
C VAL A 12 2.26 -7.42 -18.31
N LYS A 13 2.84 -7.99 -19.37
CA LYS A 13 4.05 -8.81 -19.25
C LYS A 13 5.25 -7.91 -19.03
N THR A 14 6.03 -8.20 -18.00
CA THR A 14 7.29 -7.51 -17.71
C THR A 14 8.38 -8.53 -17.40
N GLN A 15 9.58 -8.03 -17.11
CA GLN A 15 10.77 -8.82 -16.83
C GLN A 15 11.23 -8.63 -15.38
N ILE A 16 11.88 -9.66 -14.86
CA ILE A 16 12.63 -9.62 -13.61
C ILE A 16 14.09 -9.32 -13.96
N VAL A 17 14.68 -8.34 -13.29
CA VAL A 17 16.08 -7.92 -13.49
C VAL A 17 16.90 -8.18 -12.23
N LYS A 18 18.17 -8.57 -12.39
CA LYS A 18 19.09 -8.75 -11.26
C LYS A 18 19.60 -7.39 -10.77
N ILE A 19 19.53 -7.16 -9.46
CA ILE A 19 20.03 -5.97 -8.79
C ILE A 19 20.91 -6.44 -7.62
N GLY A 20 22.22 -6.58 -7.86
CA GLY A 20 23.12 -7.22 -6.88
C GLY A 20 22.67 -8.65 -6.57
N ASP A 21 22.53 -8.99 -5.29
CA ASP A 21 21.99 -10.26 -4.82
C ASP A 21 20.45 -10.31 -4.78
N SER A 22 19.80 -9.22 -5.20
CA SER A 22 18.34 -9.09 -5.25
C SER A 22 17.78 -9.18 -6.68
N GLN A 23 16.46 -9.26 -6.78
CA GLN A 23 15.71 -9.21 -8.03
C GLN A 23 14.66 -8.10 -7.98
N GLY A 24 14.53 -7.35 -9.07
CA GLY A 24 13.53 -6.29 -9.23
C GLY A 24 12.54 -6.61 -10.35
N VAL A 25 11.29 -6.22 -10.18
CA VAL A 25 10.27 -6.24 -11.25
C VAL A 25 10.22 -4.87 -11.90
N PHE A 26 10.33 -4.80 -13.23
CA PHE A 26 10.22 -3.53 -13.95
C PHE A 26 8.76 -3.12 -14.10
N ILE A 27 8.34 -2.01 -13.48
CA ILE A 27 6.97 -1.48 -13.61
C ILE A 27 7.01 -0.24 -14.51
N PRO A 28 6.37 -0.26 -15.70
CA PRO A 28 6.26 0.92 -16.55
C PRO A 28 5.66 2.13 -15.80
N LYS A 29 6.25 3.32 -15.99
CA LYS A 29 5.77 4.57 -15.35
C LYS A 29 4.28 4.82 -15.58
N THR A 30 3.79 4.51 -16.79
CA THR A 30 2.37 4.66 -17.14
C THR A 30 1.45 3.85 -16.23
N LEU A 31 1.87 2.68 -15.74
CA LEU A 31 1.08 1.88 -14.79
C LEU A 31 1.16 2.45 -13.37
N LEU A 32 2.31 3.00 -12.97
CA LEU A 32 2.46 3.67 -11.67
C LEU A 32 1.58 4.91 -11.59
N GLU A 33 1.56 5.72 -12.65
CA GLU A 33 0.74 6.94 -12.74
C GLU A 33 -0.75 6.60 -12.76
N GLN A 34 -1.18 5.61 -13.57
CA GLN A 34 -2.59 5.19 -13.65
C GLN A 34 -3.12 4.61 -12.33
N SER A 35 -2.28 3.95 -11.54
CA SER A 35 -2.68 3.35 -10.27
C SER A 35 -2.72 4.35 -9.12
N GLY A 36 -2.22 5.57 -9.30
CA GLY A 36 -2.09 6.55 -8.21
C GLY A 36 -1.22 6.04 -7.06
N THR A 37 -0.29 5.13 -7.36
CA THR A 37 0.47 4.39 -6.35
C THR A 37 1.45 5.32 -5.62
N PRO A 38 1.52 5.27 -4.28
CA PRO A 38 2.46 6.09 -3.52
C PRO A 38 3.91 5.64 -3.69
N SER A 39 4.84 6.44 -3.16
CA SER A 39 6.28 6.17 -3.23
C SER A 39 6.72 4.88 -2.51
N GLU A 40 5.90 4.37 -1.59
CA GLU A 40 6.21 3.18 -0.79
C GLU A 40 5.19 2.06 -1.01
N LEU A 41 5.72 0.88 -1.31
CA LEU A 41 4.98 -0.35 -1.58
C LEU A 41 5.47 -1.46 -0.65
N GLU A 42 4.56 -2.30 -0.21
CA GLU A 42 4.87 -3.58 0.43
C GLU A 42 4.66 -4.73 -0.56
N ILE A 43 5.52 -5.75 -0.47
CA ILE A 43 5.47 -6.96 -1.29
C ILE A 43 5.27 -8.16 -0.36
N GLU A 44 4.25 -8.96 -0.64
CA GLU A 44 3.91 -10.17 0.12
C GLU A 44 3.84 -11.38 -0.83
N VAL A 45 4.26 -12.55 -0.36
CA VAL A 45 4.09 -13.82 -1.11
C VAL A 45 2.81 -14.49 -0.64
N GLN A 46 1.87 -14.74 -1.56
CA GLN A 46 0.69 -15.55 -1.30
C GLN A 46 0.63 -16.73 -2.26
N GLY A 47 0.91 -17.93 -1.74
CA GLY A 47 0.98 -19.15 -2.54
C GLY A 47 2.06 -19.05 -3.62
N ASN A 48 1.63 -18.94 -4.88
CA ASN A 48 2.51 -18.89 -6.05
C ASN A 48 2.60 -17.51 -6.72
N HIS A 49 2.07 -16.45 -6.10
CA HIS A 49 2.12 -15.10 -6.64
C HIS A 49 2.54 -14.07 -5.59
N PHE A 50 3.07 -12.96 -6.07
CA PHE A 50 3.36 -11.79 -5.25
C PHE A 50 2.17 -10.85 -5.26
N ILE A 51 1.85 -10.29 -4.10
CA ILE A 51 0.91 -9.18 -3.95
C ILE A 51 1.74 -7.94 -3.65
N ILE A 52 1.56 -6.90 -4.47
CA ILE A 52 2.16 -5.59 -4.28
C ILE A 52 1.04 -4.63 -3.95
N ARG A 53 1.13 -3.94 -2.81
CA ARG A 53 0.13 -2.98 -2.36
C ARG A 53 0.77 -1.75 -1.73
N PRO A 54 0.10 -0.58 -1.75
CA PRO A 54 0.55 0.58 -1.00
C PRO A 54 0.80 0.25 0.47
N VAL A 55 1.88 0.77 1.04
CA VAL A 55 2.09 0.66 2.49
C VAL A 55 0.91 1.32 3.21
N LYS A 56 0.17 0.54 4.00
CA LYS A 56 -0.80 1.12 4.93
C LYS A 56 -0.05 1.90 5.99
N GLN A 57 -0.25 3.21 6.05
CA GLN A 57 0.20 4.00 7.18
C GLN A 57 -0.50 3.50 8.45
N VAL A 58 0.26 2.84 9.34
CA VAL A 58 -0.21 2.25 10.60
C VAL A 58 -0.97 3.28 11.46
N ARG A 59 -0.62 4.57 11.33
CA ARG A 59 -1.19 5.68 12.09
C ARG A 59 -2.03 6.65 11.25
N LYS A 60 -2.55 6.21 10.11
CA LYS A 60 -3.43 7.05 9.29
C LYS A 60 -4.64 7.49 10.12
N GLY A 61 -4.83 8.79 10.28
CA GLY A 61 -5.94 9.35 11.07
C GLY A 61 -5.69 9.45 12.58
N TRP A 62 -4.52 9.04 13.08
CA TRP A 62 -4.17 9.22 14.49
C TRP A 62 -4.15 10.69 14.87
N GLU A 63 -3.54 11.55 14.05
CA GLU A 63 -3.51 13.00 14.31
C GLU A 63 -4.92 13.55 14.57
N LYS A 64 -5.89 13.21 13.71
CA LYS A 64 -7.29 13.60 13.91
C LYS A 64 -7.88 13.00 15.21
N ALA A 65 -7.64 11.72 15.46
CA ALA A 65 -8.14 11.05 16.66
C ALA A 65 -7.55 11.64 17.95
N PHE A 66 -6.28 12.05 17.94
CA PHE A 66 -5.63 12.71 19.07
C PHE A 66 -6.17 14.13 19.30
N ILE A 67 -6.45 14.88 18.23
CA ILE A 67 -7.11 16.18 18.33
C ILE A 67 -8.50 16.02 18.96
N GLU A 68 -9.30 15.08 18.48
CA GLU A 68 -10.65 14.80 19.00
C GLU A 68 -10.63 14.31 20.46
N MET A 69 -9.65 13.47 20.82
CA MET A 69 -9.45 13.02 22.21
C MET A 69 -9.15 14.19 23.15
N ALA A 70 -8.29 15.13 22.75
CA ALA A 70 -7.98 16.32 23.53
C ALA A 70 -9.17 17.30 23.62
N GLU A 71 -9.95 17.45 22.55
CA GLU A 71 -11.18 18.27 22.56
C GLU A 71 -12.24 17.71 23.52
N ASN A 72 -12.35 16.38 23.61
CA ASN A 72 -13.28 15.69 24.49
C ASN A 72 -12.77 15.52 25.94
N GLY A 73 -11.50 15.82 26.21
CA GLY A 73 -10.88 15.62 27.53
C GLY A 73 -10.63 14.16 27.90
N ASP A 74 -10.62 13.28 26.89
CA ASP A 74 -10.38 11.83 27.04
C ASP A 74 -8.89 11.49 27.19
N ASP A 75 -8.01 12.50 27.22
CA ASP A 75 -6.56 12.41 27.33
C ASP A 75 -6.04 12.44 28.78
N VAL A 76 -6.93 12.50 29.78
CA VAL A 76 -6.58 12.50 31.19
C VAL A 76 -6.36 11.07 31.70
N LEU A 77 -5.15 10.78 32.19
CA LEU A 77 -4.83 9.51 32.84
C LEU A 77 -5.55 9.38 34.21
N LEU A 78 -5.96 8.14 34.54
CA LEU A 78 -6.52 7.75 35.85
C LEU A 78 -5.50 7.86 36.99
#